data_AF-A0A3S4NVC6-F1
#
_entry.id   AF-A0A3S4NVC6-F1
#
_cell.length_a   1.000
_cell.length_b   1.000
_cell.length_c   1.000
_cell.angle_alpha   90.00
_cell.angle_beta   90.00
_cell.angle_gamma   90.00
#
_symmetry.space_group_name_H-M   'P 1'
#
loop_
_entity.id
_entity.type
_entity.pdbx_description
1 polymer ?
#
loop_
_entity_poly.entity_id
_entity_poly.type
_entity_poly.pdbx_seq_one_letter_code
_entity_poly.pdbx_strand_id
1 'polypeptide(L)'
;MKLKTVEINGKQYAEIDTAGLPVYVHDDGKEIGFDAPLATKKITELNGEAKNHRLAKEAAEEKLAKFAAIEDPKKAIEALEMLSKSTRKS
;
A
#
# COMPACT_ATOMS: atom_id res chain seq x y z
N MET A 1 -19.83 -5.42 10.63
CA MET A 1 -19.43 -5.12 12.04
C MET A 1 -20.53 -4.34 12.74
N LYS A 2 -20.88 -4.71 13.98
CA LYS A 2 -21.83 -3.99 14.84
C LYS A 2 -21.25 -3.82 16.24
N LEU A 3 -21.49 -2.68 16.88
CA LEU A 3 -21.06 -2.45 18.27
C LEU A 3 -21.78 -3.44 19.19
N LYS A 4 -21.02 -4.12 20.05
CA LYS A 4 -21.58 -4.97 21.11
C LYS A 4 -22.05 -4.07 22.25
N THR A 5 -23.32 -4.21 22.64
CA THR A 5 -23.92 -3.40 23.70
C THR A 5 -24.51 -4.25 24.81
N VAL A 6 -24.59 -3.67 26.02
CA VAL A 6 -25.24 -4.25 27.20
C VAL A 6 -26.31 -3.32 27.78
N GLU A 7 -27.44 -3.93 28.09
CA GLU A 7 -28.58 -3.49 28.90
C GLU A 7 -28.27 -3.16 30.37
N ILE A 8 -28.20 -1.91 30.85
CA ILE A 8 -28.16 -1.62 32.30
C ILE A 8 -29.14 -0.51 32.66
N ASN A 9 -30.13 -0.82 33.50
CA ASN A 9 -31.15 0.13 33.98
C ASN A 9 -31.87 0.91 32.85
N GLY A 10 -32.20 0.23 31.75
CA GLY A 10 -32.86 0.85 30.59
C GLY A 10 -31.96 1.71 29.71
N LYS A 11 -30.64 1.70 29.95
CA LYS A 11 -29.64 2.38 29.11
C LYS A 11 -28.71 1.35 28.47
N GLN A 12 -28.37 1.57 27.21
CA GLN A 12 -27.39 0.75 26.50
C GLN A 12 -25.98 1.32 26.66
N TYR A 13 -25.04 0.44 26.99
CA TYR A 13 -23.61 0.75 27.11
C TYR A 13 -22.81 -0.11 26.14
N ALA A 14 -21.68 0.40 25.64
CA ALA A 14 -20.75 -0.41 24.88
C ALA A 14 -20.09 -1.45 25.78
N GLU A 15 -19.96 -2.69 25.31
CA GLU A 15 -19.08 -3.64 25.94
C GLU A 15 -17.63 -3.28 25.62
N ILE A 16 -16.78 -3.36 26.63
CA ILE A 16 -15.37 -3.00 26.55
C ILE A 16 -14.54 -4.26 26.80
N ASP A 17 -13.51 -4.48 26.00
CA ASP A 17 -12.60 -5.62 26.18
C ASP A 17 -11.62 -5.41 27.35
N THR A 18 -10.74 -6.38 27.58
CA THR A 18 -9.72 -6.30 28.64
C THR A 18 -8.70 -5.16 28.43
N ALA A 19 -8.60 -4.61 27.21
CA ALA A 19 -7.72 -3.50 26.86
C ALA A 19 -8.42 -2.13 26.98
N GLY A 20 -9.70 -2.07 27.36
CA GLY A 20 -10.42 -0.81 27.45
C GLY A 20 -11.03 -0.35 26.12
N LEU A 21 -11.07 -1.22 25.09
CA LEU A 21 -11.56 -0.87 23.76
C LEU A 21 -13.01 -1.32 23.55
N PRO A 22 -13.86 -0.51 22.88
CA PRO A 22 -15.21 -0.93 22.49
C PRO A 22 -15.20 -2.16 21.60
N VAL A 23 -15.99 -3.16 21.97
CA VAL A 23 -16.07 -4.44 21.26
C VAL A 23 -17.05 -4.34 20.09
N TYR A 24 -16.60 -4.75 18.91
CA TYR A 24 -17.43 -4.91 17.73
C TYR A 24 -17.53 -6.38 17.35
N VAL A 25 -18.73 -6.80 16.94
CA VAL A 25 -19.00 -8.14 16.42
C VAL A 25 -18.98 -8.08 14.90
N HIS A 26 -18.12 -8.89 14.29
CA HIS A 26 -18.06 -9.09 12.85
C HIS A 26 -19.20 -9.96 12.33
N ASP A 27 -19.37 -9.96 11.02
CA ASP A 27 -20.43 -10.73 10.36
C ASP A 27 -20.18 -12.25 10.46
N ASP A 28 -18.95 -12.66 10.80
CA ASP A 28 -18.56 -14.05 11.11
C ASP A 28 -18.70 -14.41 12.60
N GLY A 29 -19.24 -13.50 13.42
CA GLY A 29 -19.43 -13.69 14.86
C GLY A 29 -18.18 -13.42 15.71
N LYS A 30 -17.04 -13.05 15.12
CA LYS A 30 -15.84 -12.71 15.91
C LYS A 30 -15.99 -11.37 16.60
N GLU A 31 -15.52 -11.32 17.84
CA GLU A 31 -15.46 -10.09 18.64
C GLU A 31 -14.06 -9.48 18.54
N ILE A 32 -14.00 -8.16 18.30
CA ILE A 32 -12.75 -7.41 18.20
C ILE A 32 -12.87 -6.09 18.95
N GLY A 33 -11.86 -5.75 19.74
CA GLY A 33 -11.71 -4.41 20.32
C GLY A 33 -11.30 -3.41 19.24
N PHE A 34 -12.02 -2.29 19.14
CA PHE A 34 -11.73 -1.25 18.15
C PHE A 34 -10.91 -0.10 18.73
N ASP A 35 -9.63 -0.02 18.34
CA ASP A 35 -8.74 1.10 18.62
C ASP A 35 -8.82 2.15 17.50
N ALA A 36 -9.61 3.19 17.72
CA ALA A 36 -9.83 4.25 16.73
C ALA A 36 -8.56 5.07 16.40
N PRO A 37 -7.73 5.49 17.39
CA PRO A 37 -6.43 6.10 17.11
C PRO A 37 -5.51 5.24 16.24
N LEU A 38 -5.36 3.95 16.56
CA LEU A 38 -4.52 3.04 15.78
C LEU A 38 -5.07 2.84 14.37
N ALA A 39 -6.40 2.68 14.22
CA ALA A 39 -7.03 2.55 12.92
C ALA A 39 -6.78 3.80 12.05
N THR A 40 -6.91 4.99 12.63
CA THR A 40 -6.66 6.26 11.91
C THR A 40 -5.20 6.38 11.48
N LYS A 41 -4.26 6.01 12.36
CA LYS A 41 -2.83 5.94 12.03
C LYS A 41 -2.59 4.99 10.86
N LYS A 42 -3.18 3.79 10.91
CA LYS A 42 -3.00 2.78 9.87
C LYS A 42 -3.57 3.21 8.52
N ILE A 43 -4.73 3.88 8.51
CA ILE A 43 -5.32 4.46 7.29
C ILE A 43 -4.36 5.48 6.67
N THR A 44 -3.75 6.33 7.51
CA THR A 44 -2.79 7.34 7.05
C THR A 44 -1.55 6.70 6.41
N GLU A 45 -1.01 5.65 7.05
CA GLU A 45 0.11 4.86 6.52
C GLU A 45 -0.23 4.24 5.15
N LEU A 46 -1.35 3.52 5.06
CA LEU A 46 -1.79 2.85 3.82
C LEU A 46 -2.02 3.83 2.66
N ASN A 47 -2.58 5.02 2.95
CA ASN A 47 -2.72 6.07 1.94
C ASN A 47 -1.37 6.61 1.46
N GLY A 48 -0.40 6.73 2.37
CA GLY A 48 0.98 7.09 2.04
C GLY A 48 1.66 6.04 1.16
N GLU A 49 1.53 4.76 1.52
CA GLU A 49 2.03 3.63 0.74
C GLU A 49 1.42 3.60 -0.67
N ALA A 50 0.09 3.72 -0.79
CA ALA A 50 -0.61 3.74 -2.07
C ALA A 50 -0.16 4.91 -2.97
N LYS A 51 0.03 6.10 -2.38
CA LYS A 51 0.58 7.26 -3.10
C LYS A 51 1.99 6.96 -3.62
N ASN A 52 2.86 6.41 -2.79
CA ASN A 52 4.23 6.08 -3.18
C ASN A 52 4.28 5.02 -4.29
N HIS A 53 3.40 4.02 -4.24
CA HIS A 53 3.28 3.03 -5.31
C HIS A 53 2.87 3.66 -6.64
N ARG A 54 1.92 4.60 -6.63
CA ARG A 54 1.52 5.32 -7.85
C ARG A 54 2.68 6.12 -8.43
N LEU A 55 3.37 6.90 -7.60
CA LEU A 55 4.52 7.70 -8.04
C LEU A 55 5.66 6.81 -8.57
N ALA A 56 5.93 5.68 -7.92
CA ALA A 56 6.94 4.72 -8.38
C ALA A 56 6.55 4.09 -9.72
N LYS A 57 5.26 3.78 -9.92
CA LYS A 57 4.74 3.28 -11.20
C LYS A 57 4.90 4.33 -12.30
N GLU A 58 4.45 5.56 -12.07
CA GLU A 58 4.59 6.67 -13.03
C GLU A 58 6.06 6.89 -13.41
N ALA A 59 6.96 6.95 -12.42
CA ALA A 59 8.40 7.10 -12.68
C ALA A 59 9.02 5.91 -13.42
N ALA A 60 8.52 4.68 -13.21
CA ALA A 60 8.96 3.51 -13.95
C ALA A 60 8.46 3.54 -15.40
N GLU A 61 7.20 3.93 -15.62
CA GLU A 61 6.61 4.10 -16.95
C GLU A 61 7.31 5.21 -17.75
N GLU A 62 7.62 6.36 -17.12
CA GLU A 62 8.40 7.44 -17.75
C GLU A 62 9.81 6.98 -18.16
N LYS A 63 10.48 6.20 -17.29
CA LYS A 63 11.79 5.63 -17.62
C LYS A 63 11.69 4.63 -18.77
N LEU A 64 10.66 3.79 -18.77
CA LEU A 64 10.42 2.81 -19.82
C LEU A 64 10.12 3.48 -21.17
N ALA A 65 9.34 4.57 -21.17
CA ALA A 65 8.97 5.31 -22.37
C ALA A 65 10.20 5.86 -23.14
N LYS A 66 11.30 6.17 -22.46
CA LYS A 66 12.57 6.58 -23.10
C LYS A 66 13.15 5.51 -24.04
N PHE A 67 12.75 4.26 -23.86
CA PHE A 67 13.19 3.12 -24.66
C PHE A 67 12.12 2.63 -25.65
N ALA A 68 10.97 3.33 -25.77
CA ALA A 68 9.86 2.88 -26.61
C ALA A 68 10.20 2.73 -28.11
N ALA A 69 11.22 3.44 -28.60
CA ALA A 69 11.72 3.34 -29.97
C ALA A 69 12.73 2.18 -30.18
N ILE A 70 13.09 1.44 -29.13
CA ILE A 70 14.00 0.30 -29.23
C ILE A 70 13.17 -0.97 -29.47
N GLU A 71 13.04 -1.38 -30.73
CA GLU A 71 12.31 -2.58 -31.12
C GLU A 71 13.07 -3.88 -30.79
N ASP A 72 14.41 -3.84 -30.84
CA ASP A 72 15.29 -4.95 -30.49
C ASP A 72 16.33 -4.52 -29.44
N PRO A 73 16.04 -4.74 -28.14
CA PRO A 73 16.93 -4.38 -27.06
C PRO A 73 18.32 -5.05 -27.16
N LYS A 74 18.41 -6.25 -27.73
CA LYS A 74 19.71 -6.95 -27.85
C LYS A 74 20.59 -6.26 -28.88
N LYS A 75 20.05 -5.92 -30.06
CA LYS A 75 20.79 -5.16 -31.06
C LYS A 75 21.20 -3.77 -30.57
N ALA A 76 20.34 -3.11 -29.78
CA ALA A 76 20.69 -1.83 -29.16
C ALA A 76 21.90 -1.97 -28.21
N ILE A 77 21.94 -3.03 -27.38
CA ILE A 77 23.08 -3.33 -26.50
C ILE A 77 24.35 -3.64 -27.33
N GLU A 78 24.24 -4.47 -28.36
CA GLU A 78 25.37 -4.81 -29.25
C GLU A 78 25.96 -3.56 -29.95
N ALA A 79 25.10 -2.64 -30.41
CA ALA A 79 25.53 -1.38 -31.02
C ALA A 79 26.28 -0.48 -30.02
N LEU A 80 25.79 -0.39 -28.77
CA LEU A 80 26.45 0.35 -27.70
C LEU A 80 27.82 -0.26 -27.35
N GLU A 81 27.94 -1.59 -27.30
CA GLU A 81 29.21 -2.27 -27.07
C GLU A 81 30.22 -2.02 -28.20
N MET A 82 29.76 -2.04 -29.46
CA MET A 82 30.61 -1.77 -30.61
C MET A 82 31.15 -0.34 -30.58
N LEU A 83 30.30 0.65 -30.29
CA LEU A 83 30.69 2.07 -30.14
C LEU A 83 31.68 2.27 -28.99
N SER A 84 31.51 1.55 -27.88
CA SER A 84 32.43 1.60 -26.75
C SER A 84 33.81 1.02 -27.08
N LYS A 85 33.87 0.00 -27.95
CA LYS A 85 35.13 -0.61 -28.41
C LYS A 85 35.85 0.27 -29.44
N SER A 86 35.11 0.99 -30.29
CA SER A 86 35.72 1.90 -31.29
C SER A 86 36.30 3.16 -30.66
N THR A 87 35.66 3.71 -29.62
CA THR A 87 36.13 4.91 -28.90
C THR A 87 37.34 4.65 -28.00
N ARG A 88 37.53 3.42 -27.50
CA ARG A 88 38.73 3.01 -26.74
C ARG A 88 39.97 2.71 -27.59
N LYS A 89 39.82 2.61 -28.92
CA LYS A 89 40.91 2.32 -29.87
C LYS A 89 41.47 3.58 -30.55
N SER A 90 40.97 4.77 -30.19
CA SER A 90 41.46 6.05 -30.69
C SER A 90 42.24 6.81 -29.63
#